data_AF-A0A9D1V714-F1
#
_entry.id   AF-A0A9D1V714-F1
#
_cell.length_a   1.000
_cell.length_b   1.000
_cell.length_c   1.000
_cell.angle_alpha   90.00
_cell.angle_beta   90.00
_cell.angle_gamma   90.00
#
_symmetry.space_group_name_H-M   'P 1'
#
loop_
_entity.id
_entity.type
_entity.pdbx_description
1 polymer ?
#
loop_
_entity_poly.entity_id
_entity_poly.type
_entity_poly.pdbx_seq_one_letter_code
_entity_poly.pdbx_strand_id
1 'polypeptide(L)'
;MKNLPLWTDTVFAFFSLFLLSFCLLRFSLPAGGALALALFLSAGTAALLHLFLRRRRKKKGLDEDEREKVRRFAIHLALDSPAHNADLLTKSLNVLQRQENAGTYAEISDDTLQCGQQTAFLKFRFEAITADELCPVLRREGEKTFYAADFTEEAKKLAEAFNVKLQGAREVYKLVSESGCMPQTLLAPPEHKTSFKEKLSRRITRRAWRGYALSGTMLLLFSLVTVFPLYYIISGGILLAFSAFVRFFGKKED
;
A
#
# COMPACT_ATOMS: atom_id res chain seq x y z
N MET A 1 -12.93 -10.96 12.17
CA MET A 1 -13.05 -11.87 10.99
C MET A 1 -12.49 -11.23 9.69
N LYS A 2 -11.16 -11.08 9.54
CA LYS A 2 -10.53 -10.33 8.42
C LYS A 2 -10.35 -11.10 7.09
N ASN A 3 -10.66 -12.41 7.04
CA ASN A 3 -10.41 -13.28 5.87
C ASN A 3 -11.65 -13.63 5.02
N LEU A 4 -12.85 -13.20 5.44
CA LEU A 4 -14.12 -13.48 4.74
C LEU A 4 -14.11 -13.11 3.24
N PRO A 5 -13.61 -11.93 2.80
CA PRO A 5 -13.66 -11.59 1.37
C PRO A 5 -12.79 -12.51 0.51
N LEU A 6 -11.61 -12.92 1.00
CA LEU A 6 -10.71 -13.83 0.30
C LEU A 6 -11.36 -15.20 0.04
N TRP A 7 -11.98 -15.77 1.06
CA TRP A 7 -12.67 -17.06 0.96
C TRP A 7 -13.84 -17.02 -0.03
N THR A 8 -14.63 -15.95 -0.01
CA THR A 8 -15.75 -15.81 -0.95
C THR A 8 -15.28 -15.65 -2.40
N ASP A 9 -14.14 -14.99 -2.62
CA ASP A 9 -13.57 -14.82 -3.96
C ASP A 9 -12.96 -16.11 -4.49
N THR A 10 -12.33 -16.92 -3.64
CA THR A 10 -11.77 -18.23 -4.02
C THR A 10 -12.86 -19.26 -4.33
N VAL A 11 -13.94 -19.30 -3.54
CA VAL A 11 -15.07 -20.20 -3.78
C VAL A 11 -15.77 -19.83 -5.10
N PHE A 12 -15.94 -18.53 -5.36
CA PHE A 12 -16.53 -18.07 -6.62
C PHE A 12 -15.66 -18.42 -7.84
N ALA A 13 -14.35 -18.17 -7.77
CA ALA A 13 -13.42 -18.54 -8.85
C ALA A 13 -13.39 -20.05 -9.08
N PHE A 14 -13.37 -20.84 -8.00
CA PHE A 14 -13.44 -22.30 -8.07
C PHE A 14 -14.70 -22.76 -8.81
N PHE A 15 -15.88 -22.27 -8.41
CA PHE A 15 -17.15 -22.69 -9.00
C PHE A 15 -17.27 -22.26 -10.47
N SER A 16 -16.88 -21.02 -10.79
CA SER A 16 -16.94 -20.49 -12.16
C SER A 16 -16.04 -21.28 -13.10
N LEU A 17 -14.80 -21.56 -12.66
CA LEU A 17 -13.84 -22.30 -13.47
C LEU A 17 -14.16 -23.78 -13.54
N PHE A 18 -14.72 -24.37 -12.47
CA PHE A 18 -15.22 -25.74 -12.48
C PHE A 18 -16.32 -25.91 -13.52
N LEU A 19 -17.35 -25.06 -13.50
CA LEU A 19 -18.45 -25.11 -14.48
C LEU A 19 -17.95 -24.95 -15.90
N LEU A 20 -17.09 -23.96 -16.15
CA LEU A 20 -16.54 -23.71 -17.48
C LEU A 20 -15.68 -24.89 -17.98
N SER A 21 -14.80 -25.42 -17.13
CA SER A 21 -13.94 -26.55 -17.47
C SER A 21 -14.74 -27.82 -17.69
N PHE A 22 -15.76 -28.08 -16.86
CA PHE A 22 -16.64 -29.23 -17.01
C PHE A 22 -17.45 -29.17 -18.31
N CYS A 23 -17.98 -28.00 -18.66
CA CYS A 23 -18.71 -27.81 -19.93
C CYS A 23 -17.81 -28.06 -21.14
N LEU A 24 -16.56 -27.59 -21.12
CA LEU A 24 -15.60 -27.82 -22.21
C LEU A 24 -15.18 -29.29 -22.32
N LEU A 25 -14.85 -29.92 -21.19
CA LEU A 25 -14.30 -31.28 -21.17
C LEU A 25 -15.34 -32.36 -21.43
N ARG A 26 -16.63 -32.09 -21.17
CA ARG A 26 -17.72 -33.03 -21.47
C ARG A 26 -17.82 -33.40 -22.96
N PHE A 27 -17.33 -32.55 -23.86
CA PHE A 27 -17.30 -32.86 -25.30
C PHE A 27 -16.18 -33.80 -25.70
N SER A 28 -15.09 -33.85 -24.92
CA SER A 28 -13.89 -34.62 -25.26
C SER A 28 -13.75 -35.91 -24.45
N LEU A 29 -14.45 -36.01 -23.31
CA LEU A 29 -14.25 -37.09 -22.32
C LEU A 29 -15.58 -37.65 -21.81
N PRO A 30 -15.61 -38.94 -21.41
CA PRO A 30 -16.75 -39.51 -20.69
C PRO A 30 -17.00 -38.73 -19.40
N ALA A 31 -18.28 -38.67 -18.98
CA ALA A 31 -18.73 -37.76 -17.91
C ALA A 31 -17.91 -37.85 -16.61
N GLY A 32 -17.50 -39.05 -16.20
CA GLY A 32 -16.66 -39.25 -15.01
C GLY A 32 -15.25 -38.66 -15.16
N GLY A 33 -14.62 -38.84 -16.32
CA GLY A 33 -13.29 -38.29 -16.60
C GLY A 33 -13.31 -36.76 -16.71
N ALA A 34 -14.34 -36.20 -17.35
CA ALA A 34 -14.55 -34.76 -17.44
C ALA A 34 -14.72 -34.11 -16.05
N LEU A 35 -15.45 -34.78 -15.15
CA LEU A 35 -15.68 -34.29 -13.79
C LEU A 35 -14.40 -34.28 -12.95
N ALA A 36 -13.63 -35.38 -12.97
CA ALA A 36 -12.39 -35.50 -12.23
C ALA A 36 -11.36 -34.44 -12.68
N LEU A 37 -11.22 -34.24 -13.99
CA LEU A 37 -10.24 -33.32 -14.55
C LEU A 37 -10.66 -31.85 -14.36
N ALA A 38 -11.95 -31.55 -14.46
CA ALA A 38 -12.48 -30.22 -14.14
C ALA A 38 -12.28 -29.85 -12.66
N LEU A 39 -12.49 -30.78 -11.73
CA LEU A 39 -12.21 -30.58 -10.30
C LEU A 39 -10.72 -30.31 -10.04
N PHE A 40 -9.83 -31.06 -10.69
CA PHE A 40 -8.39 -30.91 -10.49
C PHE A 40 -7.90 -29.55 -10.98
N LEU A 41 -8.34 -29.13 -12.18
CA LEU A 41 -8.00 -27.82 -12.76
C LEU A 41 -8.57 -26.67 -11.93
N SER A 42 -9.83 -26.75 -11.50
CA SER A 42 -10.46 -25.69 -10.72
C SER A 42 -9.88 -25.58 -9.31
N ALA A 43 -9.58 -26.69 -8.65
CA ALA A 43 -8.94 -26.71 -7.33
C ALA A 43 -7.51 -26.14 -7.39
N GLY A 44 -6.70 -26.57 -8.36
CA GLY A 44 -5.31 -26.14 -8.48
C GLY A 44 -5.18 -24.64 -8.74
N THR A 45 -5.97 -24.12 -9.69
CA THR A 45 -6.00 -22.68 -10.00
C THR A 45 -6.56 -21.84 -8.86
N ALA A 46 -7.62 -22.27 -8.17
CA ALA A 46 -8.17 -21.57 -7.01
C ALA A 46 -7.16 -21.51 -5.85
N ALA A 47 -6.42 -22.60 -5.60
CA ALA A 47 -5.36 -22.64 -4.60
C ALA A 47 -4.21 -21.68 -4.94
N LEU A 48 -3.75 -21.67 -6.19
CA LEU A 48 -2.73 -20.73 -6.67
C LEU A 48 -3.17 -19.27 -6.52
N LEU A 49 -4.41 -18.97 -6.90
CA LEU A 49 -4.97 -17.63 -6.83
C LEU A 49 -5.11 -17.16 -5.37
N HIS A 50 -5.54 -18.05 -4.46
CA HIS A 50 -5.58 -17.79 -3.02
C HIS A 50 -4.20 -17.44 -2.47
N LEU A 51 -3.17 -18.25 -2.78
CA LEU A 51 -1.81 -18.01 -2.32
C LEU A 51 -1.23 -16.71 -2.88
N PHE A 52 -1.48 -16.42 -4.16
CA PHE A 52 -1.03 -15.19 -4.81
C PHE A 52 -1.66 -13.94 -4.18
N LEU A 53 -2.99 -13.93 -4.00
CA LEU A 53 -3.70 -12.83 -3.36
C LEU A 53 -3.28 -12.64 -1.90
N ARG A 54 -3.05 -13.73 -1.16
CA ARG A 54 -2.55 -13.68 0.23
C ARG A 54 -1.17 -13.04 0.29
N ARG A 55 -0.25 -13.43 -0.59
CA ARG A 55 1.10 -12.82 -0.66
C ARG A 55 1.03 -11.35 -1.02
N ARG A 56 0.23 -10.98 -2.02
CA ARG A 56 0.10 -9.59 -2.48
C ARG A 56 -0.53 -8.68 -1.43
N ARG A 57 -1.57 -9.15 -0.72
CA ARG A 57 -2.20 -8.38 0.36
C ARG A 57 -1.29 -8.21 1.57
N LYS A 58 -0.50 -9.23 1.94
CA LYS A 58 0.49 -9.09 3.02
C LYS A 58 1.54 -8.02 2.68
N LYS A 59 2.16 -8.11 1.49
CA LYS A 59 3.18 -7.13 1.08
C LYS A 59 2.63 -5.70 0.99
N LYS A 60 1.46 -5.52 0.37
CA LYS A 60 0.82 -4.21 0.27
C LYS A 60 0.33 -3.67 1.61
N GLY A 61 -0.22 -4.53 2.47
CA GLY A 61 -0.73 -4.11 3.77
C GLY A 61 0.39 -3.66 4.71
N LEU A 62 1.56 -4.31 4.68
CA LEU A 62 2.71 -3.85 5.45
C LEU A 62 3.24 -2.49 4.94
N ASP A 63 3.36 -2.31 3.62
CA ASP A 63 3.83 -1.05 3.02
C ASP A 63 2.81 0.09 3.23
N GLU A 64 1.51 -0.18 3.12
CA GLU A 64 0.46 0.81 3.38
C GLU A 64 0.40 1.22 4.86
N ASP A 65 0.51 0.27 5.80
CA ASP A 65 0.53 0.54 7.25
C ASP A 65 1.78 1.33 7.67
N GLU A 66 2.95 0.99 7.13
CA GLU A 66 4.20 1.75 7.36
C GLU A 66 4.07 3.18 6.80
N ARG A 67 3.58 3.34 5.57
CA ARG A 67 3.37 4.65 4.96
C ARG A 67 2.35 5.50 5.73
N GLU A 68 1.29 4.88 6.25
CA GLU A 68 0.28 5.60 7.02
C GLU A 68 0.84 6.09 8.35
N LYS A 69 1.66 5.27 9.04
CA LYS A 69 2.36 5.67 10.27
C LYS A 69 3.36 6.80 10.01
N VAL A 70 4.19 6.68 8.97
CA VAL A 70 5.12 7.74 8.56
C VAL A 70 4.38 9.02 8.22
N ARG A 71 3.23 8.92 7.52
CA ARG A 71 2.41 10.10 7.19
C ARG A 71 1.82 10.77 8.43
N ARG A 72 1.28 10.01 9.38
CA ARG A 72 0.77 10.56 10.65
C ARG A 72 1.87 11.25 11.44
N PHE A 73 3.07 10.66 11.45
CA PHE A 73 4.23 11.25 12.10
C PHE A 73 4.71 12.53 11.41
N ALA A 74 4.77 12.56 10.08
CA ALA A 74 5.11 13.76 9.33
C ALA A 74 4.12 14.90 9.59
N ILE A 75 2.82 14.59 9.68
CA ILE A 75 1.79 15.58 10.00
C ILE A 75 1.95 16.08 11.45
N HIS A 76 2.24 15.19 12.39
CA HIS A 76 2.50 15.58 13.77
C HIS A 76 3.70 16.53 13.87
N LEU A 77 4.83 16.19 13.22
CA LEU A 77 6.01 17.05 13.15
C LEU A 77 5.72 18.41 12.49
N ALA A 78 4.86 18.46 11.47
CA ALA A 78 4.49 19.71 10.80
C ALA A 78 3.53 20.60 11.62
N LEU A 79 2.78 20.01 12.56
CA LEU A 79 1.83 20.73 13.43
C LEU A 79 2.43 21.13 14.78
N ASP A 80 3.43 20.40 15.26
CA ASP A 80 4.08 20.68 16.53
C ASP A 80 5.03 21.89 16.44
N SER A 81 5.37 22.45 17.60
CA SER A 81 6.31 23.56 17.71
C SER A 81 7.73 23.12 17.31
N PRO A 82 8.50 24.00 16.61
CA PRO A 82 9.85 23.68 16.17
C PRO A 82 10.79 23.34 17.35
N ALA A 83 10.60 23.98 18.51
CA ALA A 83 11.36 23.70 19.72
C ALA A 83 11.10 22.29 20.28
N HIS A 84 9.84 21.82 20.26
CA HIS A 84 9.52 20.47 20.73
C HIS A 84 10.06 19.40 19.78
N ASN A 85 9.98 19.63 18.47
CA ASN A 85 10.57 18.76 17.46
C ASN A 85 12.10 18.65 17.60
N ALA A 86 12.77 19.78 17.89
CA ALA A 86 14.20 19.80 18.14
C ALA A 86 14.59 18.99 19.38
N ASP A 87 13.84 19.12 20.48
CA ASP A 87 14.05 18.34 21.71
C ASP A 87 13.82 16.84 21.50
N LEU A 88 12.76 16.46 20.78
CA LEU A 88 12.49 15.07 20.41
C LEU A 88 13.65 14.46 19.60
N LEU A 89 14.16 15.19 18.61
CA LEU A 89 15.26 14.70 17.78
C LEU A 89 16.58 14.66 18.54
N THR A 90 16.85 15.67 19.38
CA THR A 90 18.01 15.68 20.28
C THR A 90 18.02 14.45 21.19
N LYS A 91 16.87 14.15 21.82
CA LYS A 91 16.71 12.95 22.65
C LYS A 91 16.94 11.67 21.85
N SER A 92 16.37 11.57 20.65
CA SER A 92 16.55 10.39 19.80
C SER A 92 18.01 10.18 19.37
N LEU A 93 18.70 11.24 18.96
CA LEU A 93 20.09 11.20 18.52
C LEU A 93 21.02 10.86 19.70
N ASN A 94 20.80 11.45 20.87
CA ASN A 94 21.58 11.16 22.07
C ASN A 94 21.41 9.70 22.54
N VAL A 95 20.23 9.10 22.37
CA VAL A 95 20.02 7.67 22.67
C VAL A 95 20.77 6.78 21.68
N LEU A 96 20.71 7.07 20.38
CA LEU A 96 21.43 6.32 19.35
C LEU A 96 22.95 6.44 19.52
N GLN A 97 23.45 7.63 19.82
CA GLN A 97 24.89 7.86 20.05
C GLN A 97 25.43 7.21 21.31
N ARG A 98 24.59 7.04 22.34
CA ARG A 98 24.92 6.22 23.51
C ARG A 98 25.01 4.74 23.16
N GLN A 99 24.19 4.26 22.21
CA GLN A 99 24.31 2.88 21.72
C GLN A 99 25.56 2.69 20.86
N GLU A 100 25.96 3.72 20.11
CA GLU A 100 27.15 3.71 19.24
C GLU A 100 28.46 4.10 19.96
N ASN A 101 28.43 4.44 21.26
CA ASN A 101 29.58 4.91 22.05
C ASN A 101 30.34 6.10 21.41
N ALA A 102 29.65 6.99 20.69
CA ALA A 102 30.28 8.02 19.86
C ALA A 102 30.81 9.25 20.64
N GLY A 103 30.62 9.33 21.97
CA GLY A 103 31.17 10.37 22.86
C GLY A 103 30.74 11.82 22.56
N THR A 104 29.95 12.03 21.51
CA THR A 104 29.49 13.33 21.01
C THR A 104 28.00 13.38 21.19
N TYR A 105 27.49 14.43 21.82
CA TYR A 105 26.06 14.61 22.10
C TYR A 105 25.50 15.72 21.22
N ALA A 106 24.24 15.59 20.83
CA ALA A 106 23.50 16.66 20.16
C ALA A 106 23.06 17.71 21.19
N GLU A 107 23.36 18.97 20.92
CA GLU A 107 22.91 20.14 21.69
C GLU A 107 22.12 21.10 20.80
N ILE A 108 21.13 21.78 21.38
CA ILE A 108 20.31 22.78 20.69
C ILE A 108 20.98 24.15 20.85
N SER A 109 21.39 24.78 19.75
CA SER A 109 21.95 26.13 19.75
C SER A 109 21.33 26.96 18.62
N ASP A 110 20.73 28.10 18.96
CA ASP A 110 20.12 29.08 18.05
C ASP A 110 19.30 28.45 16.91
N ASP A 111 18.27 27.67 17.27
CA ASP A 111 17.34 27.01 16.34
C ASP A 111 17.97 25.91 15.44
N THR A 112 19.22 25.51 15.73
CA THR A 112 19.93 24.45 15.03
C THR A 112 20.42 23.36 15.99
N LEU A 113 20.41 22.11 15.53
CA LEU A 113 20.98 20.98 16.26
C LEU A 113 22.46 20.92 15.95
N GLN A 114 23.32 21.03 16.95
CA GLN A 114 24.76 20.83 16.79
C GLN A 114 25.14 19.45 17.30
N CYS A 115 25.81 18.68 16.47
CA CYS A 115 26.29 17.36 16.82
C CYS A 115 27.79 17.27 16.46
N GLY A 116 28.65 17.65 17.42
CA GLY A 116 30.09 17.78 17.15
C GLY A 116 30.38 18.85 16.09
N GLN A 117 30.94 18.46 14.95
CA GLN A 117 31.18 19.35 13.80
C GLN A 117 30.01 19.41 12.80
N GLN A 118 28.93 18.66 13.02
CA GLN A 118 27.78 18.62 12.13
C GLN A 118 26.70 19.60 12.61
N THR A 119 26.24 20.45 11.69
CA THR A 119 25.10 21.34 11.93
C THR A 119 23.85 20.77 11.27
N ALA A 120 22.85 20.48 12.09
CA ALA A 120 21.58 19.92 11.68
C ALA A 120 20.49 21.00 11.71
N PHE A 121 19.81 21.16 10.57
CA PHE A 121 18.76 22.15 10.38
C PHE A 121 17.40 21.46 10.34
N LEU A 122 16.45 21.99 11.10
CA LEU A 122 15.13 21.43 11.28
C LEU A 122 14.09 22.33 10.63
N LYS A 123 13.36 21.80 9.64
CA LYS A 123 12.22 22.53 9.09
C LYS A 123 11.13 21.56 8.66
N PHE A 124 10.18 21.32 9.55
CA PHE A 124 9.01 20.49 9.24
C PHE A 124 7.86 21.38 8.78
N ARG A 125 7.51 21.28 7.49
CA ARG A 125 6.36 21.93 6.87
C ARG A 125 5.58 20.92 6.05
N PHE A 126 4.30 21.21 5.76
CA PHE A 126 3.48 20.37 4.88
C PHE A 126 3.93 20.41 3.43
N GLU A 127 4.50 21.54 3.00
CA GLU A 127 5.04 21.71 1.67
C GLU A 127 6.46 21.15 1.60
N ALA A 128 6.78 20.50 0.47
CA ALA A 128 8.11 19.97 0.25
C ALA A 128 9.11 21.13 0.16
N ILE A 129 10.29 20.94 0.75
CA ILE A 129 11.30 22.00 0.79
C ILE A 129 11.90 22.20 -0.60
N THR A 130 11.91 23.46 -1.02
CA THR A 130 12.44 23.91 -2.31
C THR A 130 13.94 24.22 -2.22
N ALA A 131 14.60 24.26 -3.39
CA ALA A 131 16.01 24.63 -3.50
C ALA A 131 16.33 26.00 -2.86
N ASP A 132 15.44 26.98 -3.00
CA ASP A 132 15.63 28.33 -2.47
C ASP A 132 15.67 28.36 -0.94
N GLU A 133 14.89 27.50 -0.28
CA GLU A 133 14.90 27.36 1.17
C GLU A 133 16.17 26.65 1.68
N LEU A 134 16.82 25.85 0.83
CA LEU A 134 18.07 25.16 1.14
C LEU A 134 19.28 26.10 1.01
N CYS A 135 19.25 27.04 0.07
CA CYS A 135 20.32 28.02 -0.20
C CYS A 135 20.92 28.73 1.04
N PRO A 136 20.14 29.30 1.98
CA PRO A 136 20.73 29.96 3.16
C PRO A 136 21.50 28.99 4.06
N VAL A 137 21.11 27.72 4.09
CA VAL A 137 21.77 26.67 4.89
C VAL A 137 23.08 26.25 4.24
N LEU A 138 23.12 26.21 2.91
CA LEU A 138 24.35 25.92 2.16
C LEU A 138 25.44 26.97 2.33
N ARG A 139 25.08 28.22 2.59
CA ARG A 139 26.06 29.31 2.79
C ARG A 139 26.87 29.20 4.09
N ARG A 140 26.41 28.44 5.09
CA ARG A 140 27.16 28.21 6.33
C ARG A 140 28.32 27.23 6.08
N GLU A 141 29.37 27.22 6.87
CA GLU A 141 30.48 26.26 6.69
C GLU A 141 30.27 25.00 7.56
N GLY A 142 30.77 23.84 7.10
CA GLY A 142 30.73 22.56 7.84
C GLY A 142 29.89 21.44 7.21
N GLU A 143 29.94 20.26 7.82
CA GLU A 143 29.08 19.12 7.46
C GLU A 143 27.64 19.38 7.92
N LYS A 144 26.66 19.14 7.03
CA LYS A 144 25.27 19.54 7.28
C LYS A 144 24.30 18.40 7.05
N THR A 145 23.33 18.32 7.96
CA THR A 145 22.20 17.40 7.84
C THR A 145 20.91 18.21 7.85
N PHE A 146 20.06 18.03 6.86
CA PHE A 146 18.78 18.73 6.77
C PHE A 146 17.63 17.78 7.03
N TYR A 147 16.81 18.12 8.02
CA TYR A 147 15.66 17.33 8.46
C TYR A 147 14.37 18.00 7.99
N ALA A 148 13.58 17.29 7.17
CA ALA A 148 12.34 17.79 6.62
C ALA A 148 11.26 16.71 6.49
N ALA A 149 10.02 17.14 6.25
CA ALA A 149 8.93 16.23 5.94
C ALA A 149 9.11 15.60 4.55
N ASP A 150 9.40 16.41 3.53
CA ASP A 150 9.68 15.97 2.16
C ASP A 150 10.54 17.00 1.40
N PHE A 151 11.15 16.59 0.29
CA PHE A 151 12.05 17.42 -0.53
C PHE A 151 11.63 17.40 -2.00
N THR A 152 11.72 18.56 -2.65
CA THR A 152 11.60 18.66 -4.11
C THR A 152 12.77 17.97 -4.82
N GLU A 153 12.57 17.54 -6.07
CA GLU A 153 13.62 16.88 -6.86
C GLU A 153 14.78 17.83 -7.16
N GLU A 154 14.49 19.13 -7.30
CA GLU A 154 15.48 20.19 -7.44
C GLU A 154 16.33 20.34 -6.17
N ALA A 155 15.70 20.31 -4.98
CA ALA A 155 16.41 20.39 -3.70
C ALA A 155 17.34 19.18 -3.47
N LYS A 156 16.94 17.97 -3.90
CA LYS A 156 17.79 16.76 -3.81
C LYS A 156 19.05 16.88 -4.66
N LYS A 157 18.91 17.27 -5.93
CA LYS A 157 20.06 17.49 -6.83
C LYS A 157 21.02 18.54 -6.27
N LEU A 158 20.45 19.58 -5.67
CA LEU A 158 21.22 20.65 -5.08
C LEU A 158 21.97 20.15 -3.83
N ALA A 159 21.31 19.39 -2.95
CA ALA A 159 21.98 18.80 -1.79
C ALA A 159 23.09 17.82 -2.15
N GLU A 160 22.92 17.01 -3.20
CA GLU A 160 23.96 16.12 -3.74
C GLU A 160 25.19 16.92 -4.22
N ALA A 161 24.97 18.04 -4.92
CA ALA A 161 26.06 18.89 -5.41
C ALA A 161 26.89 19.54 -4.29
N PHE A 162 26.28 19.81 -3.14
CA PHE A 162 26.93 20.43 -1.97
C PHE A 162 27.26 19.44 -0.85
N ASN A 163 27.11 18.12 -1.11
CA ASN A 163 27.38 17.03 -0.16
C ASN A 163 26.64 17.18 1.19
N VAL A 164 25.37 17.62 1.13
CA VAL A 164 24.50 17.78 2.30
C VAL A 164 23.64 16.53 2.47
N LYS A 165 23.59 15.99 3.69
CA LYS A 165 22.74 14.83 4.00
C LYS A 165 21.30 15.29 4.18
N LEU A 166 20.38 14.77 3.36
CA LEU A 166 18.95 15.03 3.49
C LEU A 166 18.27 13.86 4.20
N GLN A 167 17.54 14.14 5.28
CA GLN A 167 16.74 13.16 5.99
C GLN A 167 15.26 13.53 5.94
N GLY A 168 14.49 12.77 5.15
CA GLY A 168 13.05 12.94 4.99
C GLY A 168 12.23 12.27 6.09
N ALA A 169 10.92 12.49 6.13
CA ALA A 169 10.05 11.99 7.18
C ALA A 169 10.17 10.49 7.47
N ARG A 170 10.47 9.66 6.46
CA ARG A 170 10.66 8.21 6.63
C ARG A 170 11.91 7.89 7.45
N GLU A 171 13.00 8.60 7.20
CA GLU A 171 14.27 8.40 7.90
C GLU A 171 14.18 8.92 9.32
N VAL A 172 13.55 10.10 9.50
CA VAL A 172 13.25 10.66 10.82
C VAL A 172 12.35 9.72 11.63
N TYR A 173 11.32 9.14 11.00
CA TYR A 173 10.46 8.15 11.65
C TYR A 173 11.25 6.92 12.11
N LYS A 174 12.17 6.40 11.28
CA LYS A 174 13.02 5.27 11.67
C LYS A 174 13.89 5.61 12.87
N LEU A 175 14.59 6.75 12.81
CA LEU A 175 15.47 7.22 13.89
C LEU A 175 14.73 7.34 15.23
N VAL A 176 13.55 7.97 15.23
CA VAL A 176 12.73 8.14 16.44
C VAL A 176 12.11 6.82 16.91
N SER A 177 11.77 5.92 15.99
CA SER A 177 11.25 4.59 16.34
C SER A 177 12.33 3.68 16.95
N GLU A 178 13.57 3.77 16.46
CA GLU A 178 14.72 3.01 16.94
C GLU A 178 15.21 3.52 18.31
N SER A 179 15.11 4.84 18.55
CA SER A 179 15.45 5.44 19.83
C SER A 179 14.40 5.20 20.93
N GLY A 180 13.20 4.71 20.58
CA GLY A 180 12.10 4.50 21.51
C GLY A 180 11.45 5.78 22.07
N CYS A 181 11.75 6.96 21.50
CA CYS A 181 11.28 8.27 21.99
C CYS A 181 10.00 8.74 21.29
N MET A 182 9.12 7.82 20.89
CA MET A 182 7.94 8.17 20.10
C MET A 182 6.90 8.93 20.96
N PRO A 183 6.36 10.07 20.47
CA PRO A 183 5.37 10.83 21.22
C PRO A 183 4.08 10.01 21.43
N GLN A 184 3.56 10.01 22.66
CA GLN A 184 2.42 9.18 23.07
C GLN A 184 1.09 9.62 22.41
N THR A 185 0.98 10.88 21.98
CA THR A 185 -0.18 11.44 21.30
C THR A 185 0.22 12.12 20.00
N LEU A 186 0.03 11.41 18.88
CA LEU A 186 0.22 11.97 17.54
C LEU A 186 -0.95 12.88 17.19
N LEU A 187 -0.64 14.14 16.86
CA LEU A 187 -1.60 15.08 16.27
C LEU A 187 -1.90 14.64 14.83
N ALA A 188 -2.94 13.84 14.65
CA ALA A 188 -3.39 13.39 13.34
C ALA A 188 -4.78 13.97 13.03
N PRO A 189 -5.01 14.50 11.81
CA PRO A 189 -6.34 14.91 11.39
C PRO A 189 -7.28 13.70 11.41
N PRO A 190 -8.58 13.91 11.70
CA PRO A 190 -9.57 12.83 11.64
C PRO A 190 -9.54 12.18 10.25
N GLU A 191 -9.51 10.85 10.21
CA GLU A 191 -9.38 10.05 8.97
C GLU A 191 -10.52 10.36 7.98
N HIS A 192 -10.35 11.33 7.09
CA HIS A 192 -11.26 11.49 5.95
C HIS A 192 -10.73 10.71 4.75
N LYS A 193 -11.10 9.43 4.66
CA LYS A 193 -10.81 8.57 3.51
C LYS A 193 -11.58 9.08 2.30
N THR A 194 -10.97 9.96 1.51
CA THR A 194 -11.47 10.30 0.17
C THR A 194 -10.32 10.21 -0.83
N SER A 195 -10.14 9.03 -1.42
CA SER A 195 -9.13 8.79 -2.44
C SER A 195 -9.78 8.92 -3.82
N PHE A 196 -9.12 9.54 -4.80
CA PHE A 196 -9.60 9.72 -6.18
C PHE A 196 -10.08 8.43 -6.87
N LYS A 197 -9.64 7.26 -6.39
CA LYS A 197 -10.18 5.95 -6.76
C LYS A 197 -11.68 5.80 -6.46
N GLU A 198 -12.19 6.48 -5.44
CA GLU A 198 -13.61 6.53 -5.09
C GLU A 198 -14.47 7.30 -6.10
N LYS A 199 -13.91 8.29 -6.80
CA LYS A 199 -14.65 9.00 -7.86
C LYS A 199 -14.83 8.12 -9.11
N LEU A 200 -13.81 7.35 -9.49
CA LEU A 200 -13.90 6.42 -10.62
C LEU A 200 -14.66 5.14 -10.27
N SER A 201 -14.54 4.66 -9.03
CA SER A 201 -15.22 3.44 -8.55
C SER A 201 -16.70 3.63 -8.20
N ARG A 202 -17.23 4.87 -8.17
CA ARG A 202 -18.66 5.14 -7.96
C ARG A 202 -19.56 4.62 -9.09
N ARG A 203 -19.02 4.35 -10.29
CA ARG A 203 -19.81 3.86 -11.44
C ARG A 203 -19.95 2.34 -11.54
N ILE A 204 -19.14 1.56 -10.82
CA ILE A 204 -19.16 0.09 -10.91
C ILE A 204 -19.67 -0.49 -9.59
N THR A 205 -20.99 -0.65 -9.51
CA THR A 205 -21.67 -1.26 -8.35
C THR A 205 -21.43 -2.76 -8.33
N ARG A 206 -20.86 -3.28 -7.23
CA ARG A 206 -20.61 -4.71 -7.04
C ARG A 206 -21.91 -5.54 -7.10
N ARG A 207 -23.10 -4.99 -6.87
CA ARG A 207 -24.37 -5.72 -7.12
C ARG A 207 -24.47 -6.36 -8.50
N ALA A 208 -23.90 -5.75 -9.54
CA ALA A 208 -23.97 -6.27 -10.89
C ALA A 208 -23.26 -7.62 -11.09
N TRP A 209 -22.25 -7.99 -10.27
CA TRP A 209 -21.57 -9.30 -10.42
C TRP A 209 -22.54 -10.47 -10.21
N ARG A 210 -23.56 -10.32 -9.36
CA ARG A 210 -24.54 -11.39 -9.12
C ARG A 210 -25.37 -11.67 -10.37
N GLY A 211 -25.76 -10.61 -11.08
CA GLY A 211 -26.47 -10.71 -12.35
C GLY A 211 -25.64 -11.48 -13.37
N TYR A 212 -24.39 -11.04 -13.60
CA TYR A 212 -23.48 -11.68 -14.54
C TYR A 212 -23.11 -13.12 -14.15
N ALA A 213 -22.91 -13.40 -12.86
CA ALA A 213 -22.63 -14.74 -12.35
C ALA A 213 -23.82 -15.68 -12.58
N LEU A 214 -25.03 -15.23 -12.26
CA LEU A 214 -26.24 -16.03 -12.38
C LEU A 214 -26.54 -16.31 -13.85
N SER A 215 -26.51 -15.28 -14.70
CA SER A 215 -26.76 -15.45 -16.13
C SER A 215 -25.67 -16.31 -16.78
N GLY A 216 -24.39 -16.11 -16.46
CA GLY A 216 -23.30 -16.95 -16.96
C GLY A 216 -23.44 -18.41 -16.55
N THR A 217 -23.78 -18.68 -15.28
CA THR A 217 -24.04 -20.03 -14.77
C THR A 217 -25.23 -20.68 -15.46
N MET A 218 -26.34 -19.94 -15.64
CA MET A 218 -27.54 -20.45 -16.30
C MET A 218 -27.27 -20.77 -17.77
N LEU A 219 -26.52 -19.93 -18.48
CA LEU A 219 -26.13 -20.22 -19.87
C LEU A 219 -25.28 -21.49 -19.95
N LEU A 220 -24.34 -21.69 -19.02
CA LEU A 220 -23.55 -22.93 -18.98
C LEU A 220 -24.41 -24.15 -18.64
N LEU A 221 -25.37 -24.04 -17.73
CA LEU A 221 -26.30 -25.15 -17.44
C LEU A 221 -27.18 -25.47 -18.66
N PHE A 222 -27.70 -24.45 -19.36
CA PHE A 222 -28.43 -24.66 -20.61
C PHE A 222 -27.57 -25.27 -21.71
N SER A 223 -26.27 -24.97 -21.72
CA SER A 223 -25.32 -25.62 -22.62
C SER A 223 -25.25 -27.14 -22.43
N LEU A 224 -25.64 -27.70 -21.28
CA LEU A 224 -25.62 -29.16 -21.08
C LEU A 224 -26.82 -29.87 -21.73
N VAL A 225 -27.92 -29.13 -21.95
CA VAL A 225 -29.20 -29.70 -22.42
C VAL A 225 -29.44 -29.38 -23.90
N THR A 226 -28.78 -28.36 -24.44
CA THR A 226 -29.00 -27.87 -25.81
C THR A 226 -28.21 -28.65 -26.87
N VAL A 227 -28.79 -28.74 -28.07
CA VAL A 227 -28.21 -29.46 -29.23
C VAL A 227 -26.99 -28.73 -29.81
N PHE A 228 -26.93 -27.39 -29.72
CA PHE A 228 -25.83 -26.56 -30.21
C PHE A 228 -25.18 -25.75 -29.07
N PRO A 229 -24.33 -26.39 -28.25
CA PRO A 229 -23.85 -25.85 -26.98
C PRO A 229 -22.79 -24.74 -27.11
N LEU A 230 -22.07 -24.67 -28.22
CA LEU A 230 -20.88 -23.82 -28.36
C LEU A 230 -21.15 -22.33 -28.06
N TYR A 231 -22.27 -21.78 -28.55
CA TYR A 231 -22.65 -20.38 -28.34
C TYR A 231 -22.94 -20.06 -26.88
N TYR A 232 -23.53 -21.02 -26.15
CA TYR A 232 -23.85 -20.89 -24.73
C TYR A 232 -22.59 -20.98 -23.85
N ILE A 233 -21.61 -21.79 -24.24
CA ILE A 233 -20.32 -21.90 -23.55
C ILE A 233 -19.53 -20.59 -23.69
N ILE A 234 -19.43 -20.06 -24.92
CA ILE A 234 -18.68 -18.83 -25.18
C ILE A 234 -19.34 -17.66 -24.44
N SER A 235 -20.66 -17.50 -24.60
CA SER A 235 -21.40 -16.42 -23.95
C SER A 235 -21.37 -16.55 -22.42
N GLY A 236 -21.63 -17.75 -21.88
CA GLY A 236 -21.56 -18.03 -20.44
C GLY A 236 -20.17 -17.78 -19.85
N GLY A 237 -19.11 -18.17 -20.58
CA GLY A 237 -17.73 -17.93 -20.19
C GLY A 237 -17.36 -16.44 -20.17
N ILE A 238 -17.79 -15.67 -21.17
CA ILE A 238 -17.61 -14.21 -21.20
C ILE A 238 -18.31 -13.56 -20.00
N LEU A 239 -19.56 -13.96 -19.69
CA LEU A 239 -20.29 -13.41 -18.55
C LEU A 239 -19.66 -13.79 -17.20
N LEU A 240 -19.13 -15.01 -17.05
CA LEU A 240 -18.38 -15.40 -15.85
C LEU A 240 -17.06 -14.63 -15.71
N ALA A 241 -16.36 -14.36 -16.81
CA ALA A 241 -15.16 -13.52 -16.82
C ALA A 241 -15.49 -12.08 -16.40
N PHE A 242 -16.58 -11.50 -16.92
CA PHE A 242 -17.07 -10.19 -16.49
C PHE A 242 -17.49 -10.20 -15.02
N SER A 243 -18.16 -11.24 -14.55
CA SER A 243 -18.51 -11.39 -13.14
C SER A 243 -17.26 -11.43 -12.25
N ALA A 244 -16.24 -12.21 -12.64
CA ALA A 244 -14.97 -12.26 -11.93
C ALA A 244 -14.29 -10.88 -11.92
N PHE A 245 -14.26 -10.19 -13.05
CA PHE A 245 -13.71 -8.85 -13.16
C PHE A 245 -14.42 -7.86 -12.23
N VAL A 246 -15.76 -7.77 -12.29
CA VAL A 246 -16.57 -6.91 -11.42
C VAL A 246 -16.43 -7.32 -9.95
N ARG A 247 -16.21 -8.60 -9.65
CA ARG A 247 -16.03 -9.08 -8.27
C ARG A 247 -14.66 -8.74 -7.68
N PHE A 248 -13.59 -8.85 -8.46
CA PHE A 248 -12.22 -8.54 -8.02
C PHE A 248 -11.94 -7.03 -8.01
N PHE A 249 -12.55 -6.27 -8.92
CA PHE A 249 -12.34 -4.82 -9.05
C PHE A 249 -13.49 -3.96 -8.48
N GLY A 250 -14.68 -4.51 -8.24
CA GLY A 250 -15.82 -3.77 -7.68
C GLY A 250 -15.75 -3.60 -6.16
N LYS A 251 -16.02 -2.38 -5.67
CA LYS A 251 -16.02 -2.05 -4.22
C LYS A 251 -17.21 -2.72 -3.51
N LYS A 252 -16.97 -3.29 -2.33
CA LYS A 252 -18.02 -3.87 -1.45
C LYS A 252 -18.95 -2.73 -1.01
N GLU A 253 -20.26 -2.88 -1.19
CA GLU A 253 -21.24 -2.01 -0.51
C GLU A 253 -21.06 -2.27 1.00
N ASP A 254 -20.87 -1.21 1.77
CA ASP A 254 -20.98 -1.26 3.23
C ASP A 254 -22.45 -1.53 3.61
#